data_AF-N6Z606-F1
#
_entry.id   AF-N6Z606-F1
#
_cell.length_a   1.000
_cell.length_b   1.000
_cell.length_c   1.000
_cell.angle_alpha   90.00
_cell.angle_beta   90.00
_cell.angle_gamma   90.00
#
_symmetry.space_group_name_H-M   'P 1'
#
loop_
_entity.id
_entity.type
_entity.pdbx_description
1 polymer ?
#
loop_
_entity_poly.entity_id
_entity_poly.type
_entity_poly.pdbx_seq_one_letter_code
_entity_poly.pdbx_strand_id
1 'polypeptide(L)'
;MQTVTLFYPGQVDYGWLRSAEHKRANAKVKAGEACLSCHEGEEAELGATLVKGGRHEPVPIAGKVGAIALQVQAAHDDANLYLRFQWKTQMARAGQMHDYMMYDGEKWAFIGGPRSKEAVRSGAQPPLYEDRLSVMIDDGKVPMFANQGCWLTCHTGMRDMPGEPTKEQVQAHPLIGQTHKESDVRKYLPATRTDEAASWGKTRAPEEIARLKEAGAFVELMQWRGHRSNPVGMADDGYVLDYRLVDAGKGPFGWNVDRKTMTPKFMFDPAKVGVKALALADVGNASKPHALIREDNAVAYDPAAGWKKGDVLPGRLLSRADASGSAADNADVRGEWADGQWTVLWTRKLDTGHADDDKALKPGGVVNVGFAVHDDNVTTRFHHVSFPLTLGIGTKATISSVALE
;
A
#
# COMPACT_ATOMS: atom_id res chain seq x y z
N MET A 1 -23.20 4.29 -6.98
CA MET A 1 -22.06 3.36 -6.85
C MET A 1 -21.40 3.27 -8.21
N GLN A 2 -20.10 3.53 -8.29
CA GLN A 2 -19.31 3.49 -9.52
C GLN A 2 -18.47 2.21 -9.53
N THR A 3 -18.45 1.48 -10.63
CA THR A 3 -17.51 0.37 -10.82
C THR A 3 -16.27 0.90 -11.54
N VAL A 4 -15.10 0.62 -10.98
CA VAL A 4 -13.78 0.93 -11.53
C VAL A 4 -13.07 -0.38 -11.82
N THR A 5 -12.65 -0.58 -13.07
CA THR A 5 -11.80 -1.73 -13.42
C THR A 5 -10.37 -1.43 -12.96
N LEU A 6 -9.85 -2.25 -12.06
CA LEU A 6 -8.43 -2.24 -11.72
C LEU A 6 -7.73 -3.35 -12.49
N PHE A 7 -6.52 -3.11 -12.97
CA PHE A 7 -5.76 -4.09 -13.74
C PHE A 7 -4.31 -4.19 -13.30
N TYR A 8 -3.71 -5.34 -13.58
CA TYR A 8 -2.34 -5.67 -13.22
C TYR A 8 -1.35 -4.94 -14.15
N PRO A 9 -0.47 -4.06 -13.63
CA PRO A 9 0.40 -3.23 -14.47
C PRO A 9 1.76 -3.89 -14.79
N GLY A 10 2.09 -5.04 -14.18
CA GLY A 10 3.40 -5.68 -14.32
C GLY A 10 4.55 -4.74 -13.90
N GLN A 11 5.58 -4.66 -14.75
CA GLN A 11 6.73 -3.75 -14.65
C GLN A 11 6.61 -2.56 -15.62
N VAL A 12 5.40 -2.19 -16.04
CA VAL A 12 5.20 -0.94 -16.79
C VAL A 12 5.38 0.25 -15.86
N ASP A 13 6.35 1.11 -16.17
CA ASP A 13 6.70 2.28 -15.36
C ASP A 13 6.75 3.57 -16.18
N TYR A 14 6.93 4.71 -15.51
CA TYR A 14 6.97 6.02 -16.15
C TYR A 14 8.09 6.16 -17.18
N GLY A 15 9.22 5.51 -16.94
CA GLY A 15 10.37 5.51 -17.83
C GLY A 15 10.04 4.78 -19.14
N TRP A 16 9.46 3.58 -19.05
CA TRP A 16 9.03 2.82 -20.22
C TRP A 16 7.96 3.55 -21.02
N LEU A 17 6.95 4.14 -20.36
CA LEU A 17 5.87 4.88 -21.02
C LEU A 17 6.40 6.03 -21.89
N ARG A 18 7.54 6.61 -21.53
CA ARG A 18 8.24 7.70 -22.24
C ARG A 18 9.37 7.21 -23.16
N SER A 19 9.66 5.91 -23.17
CA SER A 19 10.71 5.30 -23.99
C SER A 19 10.22 5.01 -25.40
N ALA A 20 11.12 4.87 -26.37
CA ALA A 20 10.76 4.49 -27.74
C ALA A 20 10.06 3.12 -27.86
N GLU A 21 10.13 2.30 -26.81
CA GLU A 21 9.49 0.98 -26.75
C GLU A 21 7.97 1.07 -26.58
N HIS A 22 7.48 2.16 -26.00
CA HIS A 22 6.06 2.51 -26.05
C HIS A 22 5.73 3.14 -27.41
N LYS A 23 5.82 2.31 -28.44
CA LYS A 23 5.81 2.70 -29.86
C LYS A 23 4.62 3.62 -30.17
N ARG A 24 4.90 4.75 -30.83
CA ARG A 24 3.90 5.73 -31.31
C ARG A 24 3.10 6.45 -30.20
N ALA A 25 3.35 6.16 -28.93
CA ALA A 25 2.72 6.82 -27.78
C ALA A 25 3.73 7.57 -26.89
N ASN A 26 5.01 7.23 -26.92
CA ASN A 26 6.03 7.83 -26.07
C ASN A 26 6.13 9.37 -26.18
N ALA A 27 6.08 9.93 -27.39
CA ALA A 27 6.09 11.38 -27.60
C ALA A 27 4.83 12.05 -27.02
N LYS A 28 3.68 11.38 -27.14
CA LYS A 28 2.39 11.83 -26.60
C LYS A 28 2.40 11.85 -25.07
N VAL A 29 2.90 10.79 -24.44
CA VAL A 29 3.07 10.73 -22.99
C VAL A 29 4.01 11.84 -22.49
N LYS A 30 5.14 12.07 -23.18
CA LYS A 30 6.05 13.18 -22.85
C LYS A 30 5.37 14.56 -22.94
N ALA A 31 4.43 14.72 -23.87
CA ALA A 31 3.65 15.94 -24.06
C ALA A 31 2.44 16.06 -23.12
N GLY A 32 2.18 15.07 -22.26
CA GLY A 32 1.05 15.11 -21.32
C GLY A 32 -0.23 14.47 -21.80
N GLU A 33 -0.23 13.73 -22.91
CA GLU A 33 -1.41 12.97 -23.31
C GLU A 33 -1.73 11.90 -22.25
N ALA A 34 -2.99 11.85 -21.82
CA ALA A 34 -3.43 10.94 -20.75
C ALA A 34 -3.47 9.49 -21.26
N CYS A 35 -3.19 8.51 -20.38
CA CYS A 35 -3.23 7.09 -20.76
C CYS A 35 -4.59 6.68 -21.39
N LEU A 36 -5.68 7.23 -20.85
CA LEU A 36 -7.04 6.97 -21.31
C LEU A 36 -7.33 7.49 -22.72
N SER A 37 -6.53 8.40 -23.30
CA SER A 37 -6.76 8.83 -24.69
C SER A 37 -6.54 7.70 -25.71
N CYS A 38 -5.76 6.69 -25.32
CA CYS A 38 -5.41 5.56 -26.18
C CYS A 38 -5.86 4.20 -25.60
N HIS A 39 -6.07 4.11 -24.28
CA HIS A 39 -6.35 2.85 -23.58
C HIS A 39 -7.73 2.81 -22.90
N GLU A 40 -8.67 3.65 -23.33
CA GLU A 40 -10.04 3.63 -22.79
C GLU A 40 -10.69 2.25 -23.00
N GLY A 41 -11.07 1.59 -21.90
CA GLY A 41 -11.73 0.28 -21.94
C GLY A 41 -10.78 -0.92 -22.11
N GLU A 42 -9.47 -0.71 -22.20
CA GLU A 42 -8.49 -1.77 -22.41
C GLU A 42 -7.96 -2.39 -21.10
N GLU A 43 -8.37 -1.90 -19.93
CA GLU A 43 -7.83 -2.30 -18.62
C GLU A 43 -7.80 -3.83 -18.42
N ALA A 44 -8.92 -4.49 -18.73
CA ALA A 44 -9.04 -5.94 -18.57
C ALA A 44 -8.12 -6.72 -19.53
N GLU A 45 -7.99 -6.26 -20.77
CA GLU A 45 -7.14 -6.89 -21.79
C GLU A 45 -5.66 -6.69 -21.48
N LEU A 46 -5.26 -5.47 -21.11
CA LEU A 46 -3.91 -5.14 -20.67
C LEU A 46 -3.51 -6.02 -19.47
N GLY A 47 -4.37 -6.06 -18.45
CA GLY A 47 -4.18 -6.91 -17.29
C GLY A 47 -4.04 -8.39 -17.64
N ALA A 48 -4.93 -8.93 -18.48
CA ALA A 48 -4.90 -10.33 -18.92
C ALA A 48 -3.67 -10.67 -19.75
N THR A 49 -3.11 -9.69 -20.47
CA THR A 49 -1.85 -9.86 -21.21
C THR A 49 -0.65 -9.85 -20.27
N LEU A 50 -0.58 -8.88 -19.36
CA LEU A 50 0.56 -8.67 -18.47
C LEU A 50 0.76 -9.82 -17.47
N VAL A 51 -0.32 -10.41 -16.95
CA VAL A 51 -0.21 -11.55 -16.01
C VAL A 51 0.33 -12.84 -16.63
N LYS A 52 0.31 -12.97 -17.97
CA LYS A 52 0.84 -14.17 -18.66
C LYS A 52 2.36 -14.25 -18.65
N GLY A 53 3.04 -13.18 -18.25
CA GLY A 53 4.49 -13.10 -18.30
C GLY A 53 5.00 -12.37 -19.54
N GLY A 54 6.31 -12.21 -19.63
CA GLY A 54 6.99 -11.60 -20.78
C GLY A 54 7.90 -10.47 -20.33
N ARG A 55 8.20 -9.54 -21.24
CA ARG A 55 9.14 -8.44 -20.96
C ARG A 55 8.73 -7.59 -19.75
N HIS A 56 7.44 -7.28 -19.64
CA HIS A 56 6.89 -6.49 -18.54
C HIS A 56 6.45 -7.36 -17.36
N GLU A 57 6.68 -8.67 -17.41
CA GLU A 57 6.40 -9.57 -16.31
C GLU A 57 7.37 -10.77 -16.34
N PRO A 58 8.63 -10.58 -15.90
CA PRO A 58 9.64 -11.62 -16.01
C PRO A 58 9.41 -12.77 -15.01
N VAL A 59 8.63 -12.55 -13.96
CA VAL A 59 8.39 -13.53 -12.89
C VAL A 59 6.89 -13.59 -12.56
N PRO A 60 6.05 -14.07 -13.49
CA PRO A 60 4.60 -14.06 -13.32
C PRO A 60 4.18 -14.92 -12.12
N ILE A 61 3.17 -14.46 -11.38
CA ILE A 61 2.55 -15.23 -10.30
C ILE A 61 1.50 -16.16 -10.90
N ALA A 62 1.68 -17.47 -10.73
CA ALA A 62 0.77 -18.47 -11.25
C ALA A 62 -0.68 -18.23 -10.82
N GLY A 63 -1.61 -18.17 -11.77
CA GLY A 63 -3.03 -17.95 -11.50
C GLY A 63 -3.39 -16.53 -11.05
N LYS A 64 -2.47 -15.55 -11.05
CA LYS A 64 -2.81 -14.15 -10.74
C LYS A 64 -3.83 -13.63 -11.77
N VAL A 65 -4.93 -13.05 -11.29
CA VAL A 65 -5.94 -12.47 -12.18
C VAL A 65 -5.46 -11.17 -12.79
N GLY A 66 -5.79 -10.93 -14.07
CA GLY A 66 -5.36 -9.73 -14.80
C GLY A 66 -6.09 -8.46 -14.37
N ALA A 67 -7.35 -8.56 -13.99
CA ALA A 67 -8.17 -7.42 -13.60
C ALA A 67 -9.20 -7.81 -12.55
N ILE A 68 -9.64 -6.82 -11.77
CA ILE A 68 -10.71 -6.92 -10.77
C ILE A 68 -11.64 -5.72 -10.87
N ALA A 69 -12.89 -5.90 -10.45
CA ALA A 69 -13.84 -4.81 -10.32
C ALA A 69 -13.81 -4.25 -8.89
N LEU A 70 -13.47 -2.96 -8.76
CA LEU A 70 -13.59 -2.21 -7.51
C LEU A 70 -14.86 -1.35 -7.57
N GLN A 71 -15.82 -1.61 -6.68
CA GLN A 71 -16.98 -0.76 -6.49
C GLN A 71 -16.63 0.37 -5.53
N VAL A 72 -16.91 1.61 -5.92
CA VAL A 72 -16.64 2.81 -5.13
C VAL A 72 -17.93 3.59 -4.93
N GLN A 73 -18.18 4.01 -3.70
CA GLN A 73 -19.19 5.00 -3.34
C GLN A 73 -18.53 6.08 -2.50
N ALA A 74 -18.98 7.31 -2.71
CA ALA A 74 -18.52 8.45 -1.93
C ALA A 74 -19.74 9.23 -1.42
N ALA A 75 -19.64 9.73 -0.19
CA ALA A 75 -20.56 10.68 0.39
C ALA A 75 -19.77 11.69 1.22
N HIS A 76 -20.34 12.85 1.54
CA HIS A 76 -19.69 13.84 2.39
C HIS A 76 -20.71 14.61 3.22
N ASP A 77 -20.28 15.10 4.36
CA ASP A 77 -20.95 16.17 5.12
C ASP A 77 -20.02 17.41 5.16
N ASP A 78 -20.29 18.36 6.05
CA ASP A 78 -19.47 19.57 6.19
C ASP A 78 -18.05 19.32 6.74
N ALA A 79 -17.80 18.15 7.34
CA ALA A 79 -16.55 17.83 8.03
C ALA A 79 -15.78 16.65 7.40
N ASN A 80 -16.47 15.68 6.81
CA ASN A 80 -15.94 14.38 6.44
C ASN A 80 -16.31 13.97 5.02
N LEU A 81 -15.36 13.29 4.38
CA LEU A 81 -15.55 12.43 3.23
C LEU A 81 -15.70 10.98 3.73
N TYR A 82 -16.75 10.32 3.26
CA TYR A 82 -17.02 8.91 3.46
C TYR A 82 -16.79 8.16 2.16
N LEU A 83 -15.95 7.14 2.18
CA LEU A 83 -15.70 6.26 1.03
C LEU A 83 -16.07 4.84 1.40
N ARG A 84 -16.76 4.16 0.48
CA ARG A 84 -17.06 2.74 0.57
C ARG A 84 -16.49 2.03 -0.65
N PHE A 85 -15.68 1.01 -0.38
CA PHE A 85 -15.01 0.21 -1.39
C PHE A 85 -15.43 -1.25 -1.28
N GLN A 86 -15.67 -1.91 -2.42
CA GLN A 86 -15.89 -3.35 -2.43
C GLN A 86 -15.19 -4.04 -3.60
N TRP A 87 -14.54 -5.17 -3.33
CA TRP A 87 -14.00 -6.05 -4.36
C TRP A 87 -14.12 -7.51 -3.94
N LYS A 88 -14.36 -8.39 -4.93
CA LYS A 88 -14.31 -9.84 -4.70
C LYS A 88 -12.84 -10.25 -4.59
N THR A 89 -12.51 -10.97 -3.52
CA THR A 89 -11.16 -11.48 -3.30
C THR A 89 -10.91 -12.69 -4.17
N GLN A 90 -9.69 -12.83 -4.66
CA GLN A 90 -9.26 -14.03 -5.36
C GLN A 90 -9.15 -15.22 -4.40
N MET A 91 -8.81 -14.96 -3.14
CA MET A 91 -8.72 -15.99 -2.10
C MET A 91 -10.09 -16.31 -1.49
N ALA A 92 -10.30 -17.57 -1.10
CA ALA A 92 -11.48 -18.04 -0.38
C ALA A 92 -11.48 -17.66 1.13
N ARG A 93 -10.60 -16.74 1.52
CA ARG A 93 -10.43 -16.24 2.89
C ARG A 93 -9.92 -14.81 2.86
N ALA A 94 -10.17 -14.05 3.92
CA ALA A 94 -9.68 -12.70 4.09
C ALA A 94 -8.13 -12.64 4.14
N GLY A 95 -7.49 -11.69 3.46
CA GLY A 95 -6.06 -11.41 3.57
C GLY A 95 -5.70 -10.61 4.83
N GLN A 96 -5.82 -11.24 5.99
CA GLN A 96 -5.51 -10.65 7.31
C GLN A 96 -4.25 -11.25 7.96
N MET A 97 -3.19 -11.55 7.20
CA MET A 97 -1.96 -12.16 7.70
C MET A 97 -0.75 -11.32 7.32
N HIS A 98 0.20 -11.14 8.24
CA HIS A 98 1.44 -10.44 7.90
C HIS A 98 2.59 -10.78 8.85
N ASP A 99 3.78 -11.00 8.30
CA ASP A 99 5.07 -11.16 9.01
C ASP A 99 4.97 -12.03 10.29
N TYR A 100 4.67 -13.33 10.20
CA TYR A 100 4.64 -14.21 11.37
C TYR A 100 6.04 -14.63 11.83
N MET A 101 6.16 -14.96 13.11
CA MET A 101 7.32 -15.60 13.72
C MET A 101 6.95 -17.01 14.14
N MET A 102 7.82 -17.99 13.90
CA MET A 102 7.66 -19.37 14.37
C MET A 102 8.86 -19.77 15.23
N TYR A 103 8.59 -20.45 16.34
CA TYR A 103 9.61 -21.04 17.20
C TYR A 103 10.08 -22.37 16.61
N ASP A 104 11.38 -22.54 16.38
CA ASP A 104 11.96 -23.76 15.78
C ASP A 104 12.30 -24.85 16.80
N GLY A 105 12.13 -24.56 18.09
CA GLY A 105 12.55 -25.40 19.21
C GLY A 105 13.71 -24.80 20.01
N GLU A 106 14.41 -23.83 19.45
CA GLU A 106 15.52 -23.11 20.09
C GLU A 106 15.30 -21.59 20.04
N LYS A 107 14.90 -21.07 18.89
CA LYS A 107 14.76 -19.63 18.61
C LYS A 107 13.55 -19.33 17.72
N TRP A 108 13.23 -18.04 17.65
CA TRP A 108 12.20 -17.50 16.78
C TRP A 108 12.79 -17.07 15.43
N ALA A 109 12.09 -17.38 14.34
CA ALA A 109 12.43 -16.91 13.00
C ALA A 109 11.16 -16.48 12.24
N PHE A 110 11.32 -15.58 11.27
CA PHE A 110 10.19 -15.22 10.41
C PHE A 110 9.74 -16.41 9.56
N ILE A 111 8.43 -16.53 9.38
CA ILE A 111 7.80 -17.51 8.52
C ILE A 111 6.84 -16.84 7.54
N GLY A 112 6.83 -17.38 6.33
CA GLY A 112 5.95 -16.96 5.24
C GLY A 112 6.39 -15.68 4.54
N GLY A 113 5.55 -15.25 3.61
CA GLY A 113 5.76 -14.02 2.86
C GLY A 113 4.82 -13.91 1.67
N PRO A 114 5.02 -12.89 0.81
CA PRO A 114 4.20 -12.74 -0.37
C PRO A 114 4.53 -13.79 -1.43
N ARG A 115 3.56 -14.11 -2.29
CA ARG A 115 3.69 -15.09 -3.40
C ARG A 115 4.82 -14.75 -4.38
N SER A 116 5.27 -13.50 -4.41
CA SER A 116 6.39 -13.05 -5.24
C SER A 116 7.77 -13.35 -4.65
N LYS A 117 7.89 -13.89 -3.43
CA LYS A 117 9.18 -14.34 -2.91
C LYS A 117 9.51 -15.73 -3.42
N GLU A 118 10.78 -15.95 -3.77
CA GLU A 118 11.27 -17.25 -4.25
C GLU A 118 10.94 -18.39 -3.29
N ALA A 119 11.21 -18.21 -1.99
CA ALA A 119 10.92 -19.22 -0.98
C ALA A 119 9.42 -19.59 -0.89
N VAL A 120 8.51 -18.67 -1.24
CA VAL A 120 7.07 -18.96 -1.27
C VAL A 120 6.69 -19.64 -2.58
N ARG A 121 7.24 -19.19 -3.71
CA ARG A 121 7.01 -19.84 -5.02
C ARG A 121 7.52 -21.27 -5.08
N SER A 122 8.64 -21.57 -4.44
CA SER A 122 9.20 -22.92 -4.38
C SER A 122 8.47 -23.84 -3.40
N GLY A 123 7.55 -23.32 -2.59
CA GLY A 123 6.85 -24.05 -1.53
C GLY A 123 7.63 -24.20 -0.23
N ALA A 124 8.83 -23.62 -0.12
CA ALA A 124 9.65 -23.67 1.10
C ALA A 124 9.07 -22.82 2.26
N GLN A 125 8.22 -21.84 1.95
CA GLN A 125 7.54 -20.97 2.91
C GLN A 125 6.07 -20.78 2.52
N PRO A 126 5.14 -20.62 3.48
CA PRO A 126 3.73 -20.42 3.17
C PRO A 126 3.45 -18.99 2.63
N PRO A 127 2.42 -18.83 1.77
CA PRO A 127 1.96 -17.51 1.33
C PRO A 127 1.18 -16.83 2.46
N LEU A 128 1.83 -15.88 3.13
CA LEU A 128 1.28 -15.12 4.26
C LEU A 128 1.54 -13.64 4.00
N TYR A 129 0.54 -12.97 3.43
CA TYR A 129 0.56 -11.53 3.24
C TYR A 129 -0.86 -10.96 3.22
N GLU A 130 -0.97 -9.71 3.60
CA GLU A 130 -2.27 -9.08 3.79
C GLU A 130 -2.82 -8.54 2.47
N ASP A 131 -4.14 -8.43 2.41
CA ASP A 131 -4.83 -7.62 1.41
C ASP A 131 -4.71 -6.14 1.79
N ARG A 132 -4.71 -5.28 0.77
CA ARG A 132 -4.59 -3.83 0.95
C ARG A 132 -5.44 -3.10 -0.07
N LEU A 133 -5.97 -1.98 0.37
CA LEU A 133 -6.57 -0.97 -0.47
C LEU A 133 -5.76 0.32 -0.31
N SER A 134 -5.42 0.96 -1.42
CA SER A 134 -4.67 2.22 -1.42
C SER A 134 -5.45 3.28 -2.17
N VAL A 135 -5.40 4.50 -1.66
CA VAL A 135 -5.99 5.69 -2.27
C VAL A 135 -4.87 6.71 -2.44
N MET A 136 -4.68 7.20 -3.67
CA MET A 136 -3.85 8.36 -3.95
C MET A 136 -4.72 9.58 -4.17
N ILE A 137 -4.32 10.75 -3.64
CA ILE A 137 -5.00 12.04 -3.85
C ILE A 137 -3.99 13.11 -4.27
N ASP A 138 -4.33 13.84 -5.32
CA ASP A 138 -3.64 15.05 -5.78
C ASP A 138 -4.65 16.18 -6.00
N ASP A 139 -4.33 17.36 -5.48
CA ASP A 139 -5.13 18.59 -5.57
C ASP A 139 -4.83 19.40 -6.86
N GLY A 140 -4.18 18.78 -7.85
CA GLY A 140 -3.77 19.40 -9.11
C GLY A 140 -2.42 20.12 -9.03
N LYS A 141 -1.71 20.03 -7.90
CA LYS A 141 -0.40 20.66 -7.71
C LYS A 141 0.76 19.81 -8.20
N VAL A 142 0.55 18.51 -8.42
CA VAL A 142 1.57 17.62 -8.98
C VAL A 142 1.46 17.60 -10.50
N PRO A 143 2.44 18.16 -11.23
CA PRO A 143 2.39 18.18 -12.70
C PRO A 143 2.22 16.76 -13.26
N MET A 144 1.37 16.64 -14.27
CA MET A 144 1.09 15.39 -15.00
C MET A 144 0.34 14.30 -14.21
N PHE A 145 0.02 14.50 -12.93
CA PHE A 145 -0.69 13.47 -12.17
C PHE A 145 -2.10 13.22 -12.72
N ALA A 146 -2.82 14.26 -13.11
CA ALA A 146 -4.12 14.13 -13.78
C ALA A 146 -4.06 13.27 -15.06
N ASN A 147 -2.92 13.28 -15.76
CA ASN A 147 -2.74 12.59 -17.05
C ASN A 147 -2.21 11.16 -16.88
N GLN A 148 -1.31 10.95 -15.92
CA GLN A 148 -0.52 9.71 -15.79
C GLN A 148 -0.82 8.93 -14.51
N GLY A 149 -1.47 9.56 -13.52
CA GLY A 149 -1.87 8.94 -12.26
C GLY A 149 -0.71 8.27 -11.54
N CYS A 150 -0.94 7.06 -11.03
CA CYS A 150 0.04 6.35 -10.21
C CYS A 150 1.32 5.97 -10.98
N TRP A 151 1.30 5.87 -12.32
CA TRP A 151 2.50 5.57 -13.10
C TRP A 151 3.57 6.64 -12.90
N LEU A 152 3.19 7.90 -12.69
CA LEU A 152 4.11 9.00 -12.40
C LEU A 152 5.05 8.70 -11.23
N THR A 153 4.64 7.81 -10.32
CA THR A 153 5.37 7.44 -9.11
C THR A 153 6.21 6.16 -9.23
N CYS A 154 6.12 5.44 -10.35
CA CYS A 154 6.80 4.18 -10.61
C CYS A 154 7.94 4.38 -11.62
N HIS A 155 9.13 3.87 -11.30
CA HIS A 155 10.33 4.07 -12.10
C HIS A 155 11.23 2.82 -12.09
N THR A 156 12.05 2.68 -13.12
CA THR A 156 13.24 1.82 -13.12
C THR A 156 14.09 2.07 -11.88
N GLY A 157 14.61 1.01 -11.28
CA GLY A 157 15.44 1.08 -10.08
C GLY A 157 14.65 1.03 -8.77
N MET A 158 13.33 0.99 -8.81
CA MET A 158 12.52 0.68 -7.63
C MET A 158 12.59 -0.81 -7.27
N ARG A 159 12.28 -1.14 -6.01
CA ARG A 159 12.19 -2.52 -5.56
C ARG A 159 11.20 -3.33 -6.40
N ASP A 160 11.60 -4.56 -6.76
CA ASP A 160 10.91 -5.47 -7.66
C ASP A 160 10.74 -4.95 -9.11
N MET A 161 11.33 -3.81 -9.47
CA MET A 161 11.33 -3.24 -10.83
C MET A 161 12.67 -3.47 -11.54
N PRO A 162 12.75 -3.33 -12.88
CA PRO A 162 14.01 -3.47 -13.60
C PRO A 162 15.08 -2.52 -13.05
N GLY A 163 16.33 -2.97 -13.00
CA GLY A 163 17.48 -2.13 -12.61
C GLY A 163 17.53 -1.78 -11.12
N GLU A 164 16.88 -2.56 -10.24
CA GLU A 164 16.95 -2.39 -8.79
C GLU A 164 18.42 -2.30 -8.29
N PRO A 165 18.81 -1.23 -7.60
CA PRO A 165 20.15 -1.09 -7.04
C PRO A 165 20.35 -2.03 -5.86
N THR A 166 21.60 -2.37 -5.55
CA THR A 166 21.90 -3.15 -4.34
C THR A 166 21.62 -2.33 -3.09
N LYS A 167 21.40 -3.02 -1.97
CA LYS A 167 21.24 -2.40 -0.66
C LYS A 167 22.37 -1.42 -0.34
N GLU A 168 23.61 -1.81 -0.61
CA GLU A 168 24.81 -1.01 -0.32
C GLU A 168 24.81 0.29 -1.15
N GLN A 169 24.40 0.20 -2.43
CA GLN A 169 24.27 1.38 -3.28
C GLN A 169 23.21 2.35 -2.75
N VAL A 170 22.06 1.84 -2.29
CA VAL A 170 21.01 2.68 -1.69
C VAL A 170 21.48 3.29 -0.38
N GLN A 171 22.09 2.51 0.51
CA GLN A 171 22.58 2.99 1.80
C GLN A 171 23.68 4.06 1.67
N ALA A 172 24.49 3.98 0.62
CA ALA A 172 25.50 5.00 0.32
C ALA A 172 24.88 6.31 -0.19
N HIS A 173 23.67 6.28 -0.75
CA HIS A 173 23.02 7.45 -1.34
C HIS A 173 22.71 8.52 -0.26
N PRO A 174 23.10 9.80 -0.45
CA PRO A 174 22.92 10.84 0.57
C PRO A 174 21.48 11.00 1.04
N LEU A 175 20.52 11.14 0.13
CA LEU A 175 19.11 11.32 0.52
C LEU A 175 18.45 10.02 1.00
N ILE A 176 18.33 9.01 0.12
CA ILE A 176 17.58 7.78 0.44
C ILE A 176 18.25 6.96 1.56
N GLY A 177 19.56 6.74 1.48
CA GLY A 177 20.28 5.91 2.46
C GLY A 177 20.63 6.65 3.74
N GLN A 178 21.11 7.89 3.65
CA GLN A 178 21.62 8.62 4.81
C GLN A 178 20.57 9.51 5.48
N THR A 179 19.73 10.23 4.74
CA THR A 179 18.65 11.05 5.34
C THR A 179 17.46 10.19 5.73
N HIS A 180 16.88 9.44 4.78
CA HIS A 180 15.67 8.63 5.02
C HIS A 180 15.94 7.31 5.73
N LYS A 181 17.22 6.89 5.83
CA LYS A 181 17.64 5.63 6.47
C LYS A 181 17.03 4.38 5.82
N GLU A 182 16.77 4.45 4.53
CA GLU A 182 16.17 3.35 3.77
C GLU A 182 17.24 2.50 3.08
N SER A 183 16.86 1.28 2.70
CA SER A 183 17.74 0.31 2.06
C SER A 183 17.22 -0.21 0.72
N ASP A 184 16.08 0.32 0.27
CA ASP A 184 15.42 0.03 -1.00
C ASP A 184 14.91 1.34 -1.63
N VAL A 185 14.67 1.32 -2.94
CA VAL A 185 14.03 2.44 -3.64
C VAL A 185 12.53 2.15 -3.77
N ARG A 186 11.69 3.11 -3.36
CA ARG A 186 10.23 3.05 -3.45
C ARG A 186 9.72 4.14 -4.37
N LYS A 187 8.39 4.36 -4.37
CA LYS A 187 7.74 5.39 -5.20
C LYS A 187 8.34 6.77 -4.95
N TYR A 188 8.45 7.58 -5.99
CA TYR A 188 8.86 9.00 -5.93
C TYR A 188 8.36 9.77 -7.15
N LEU A 189 8.30 11.09 -7.03
CA LEU A 189 7.87 12.01 -8.10
C LEU A 189 9.06 12.47 -8.95
N PRO A 190 8.91 12.56 -10.29
CA PRO A 190 9.96 13.03 -11.19
C PRO A 190 10.51 14.41 -10.83
N ALA A 191 9.66 15.30 -10.32
CA ALA A 191 10.04 16.66 -9.94
C ALA A 191 11.18 16.70 -8.90
N THR A 192 11.35 15.64 -8.13
CA THR A 192 12.39 15.52 -7.09
C THR A 192 13.72 14.99 -7.62
N ARG A 193 13.83 14.79 -8.95
CA ARG A 193 15.05 14.35 -9.64
C ARG A 193 15.59 15.48 -10.52
N THR A 194 16.89 15.42 -10.80
CA THR A 194 17.61 16.44 -11.59
C THR A 194 17.69 16.11 -13.08
N ASP A 195 17.35 14.88 -13.47
CA ASP A 195 17.40 14.40 -14.84
C ASP A 195 16.01 14.07 -15.41
N GLU A 196 15.85 14.18 -16.72
CA GLU A 196 14.56 13.93 -17.40
C GLU A 196 14.07 12.47 -17.31
N ALA A 197 14.99 11.53 -17.10
CA ALA A 197 14.69 10.12 -16.92
C ALA A 197 14.21 9.81 -15.49
N ALA A 198 14.24 10.80 -14.59
CA ALA A 198 13.90 10.66 -13.18
C ALA A 198 14.68 9.50 -12.51
N SER A 199 15.98 9.42 -12.76
CA SER A 199 16.84 8.35 -12.23
C SER A 199 16.84 8.35 -10.70
N TRP A 200 16.72 7.18 -10.08
CA TRP A 200 16.57 7.06 -8.61
C TRP A 200 17.68 7.79 -7.83
N GLY A 201 18.93 7.73 -8.32
CA GLY A 201 20.11 8.29 -7.67
C GLY A 201 20.43 9.75 -8.05
N LYS A 202 19.57 10.42 -8.82
CA LYS A 202 19.74 11.80 -9.27
C LYS A 202 18.80 12.73 -8.51
N THR A 203 18.80 12.64 -7.19
CA THR A 203 17.90 13.46 -6.34
C THR A 203 18.28 14.93 -6.38
N ARG A 204 17.28 15.81 -6.30
CA ARG A 204 17.49 17.23 -6.02
C ARG A 204 18.08 17.44 -4.62
N ALA A 205 18.58 18.65 -4.36
CA ALA A 205 19.04 19.02 -3.03
C ALA A 205 17.87 19.02 -2.03
N PRO A 206 18.10 18.70 -0.74
CA PRO A 206 17.05 18.70 0.29
C PRO A 206 16.24 20.00 0.35
N GLU A 207 16.86 21.15 0.13
CA GLU A 207 16.21 22.48 0.18
C GLU A 207 15.30 22.73 -1.03
N GLU A 208 15.57 22.10 -2.17
CA GLU A 208 14.64 22.10 -3.30
C GLU A 208 13.45 21.18 -3.05
N ILE A 209 13.68 20.03 -2.41
CA ILE A 209 12.62 19.08 -2.04
C ILE A 209 11.70 19.69 -0.97
N ALA A 210 12.26 20.38 0.02
CA ALA A 210 11.49 21.12 1.02
C ALA A 210 10.58 22.16 0.36
N ARG A 211 11.09 22.93 -0.60
CA ARG A 211 10.28 23.91 -1.36
C ARG A 211 9.16 23.25 -2.18
N LEU A 212 9.39 22.06 -2.75
CA LEU A 212 8.33 21.29 -3.40
C LEU A 212 7.26 20.86 -2.39
N LYS A 213 7.68 20.42 -1.19
CA LYS A 213 6.77 20.04 -0.11
C LYS A 213 5.92 21.23 0.36
N GLU A 214 6.54 22.36 0.68
CA GLU A 214 5.87 23.62 1.07
C GLU A 214 4.89 24.11 0.00
N ALA A 215 5.20 23.91 -1.28
CA ALA A 215 4.31 24.22 -2.39
C ALA A 215 3.15 23.21 -2.54
N GLY A 216 3.09 22.15 -1.74
CA GLY A 216 2.09 21.09 -1.82
C GLY A 216 2.31 20.13 -3.00
N ALA A 217 3.49 20.08 -3.60
CA ALA A 217 3.79 19.26 -4.78
C ALA A 217 4.11 17.78 -4.43
N PHE A 218 3.27 17.19 -3.58
CA PHE A 218 3.27 15.77 -3.21
C PHE A 218 1.93 15.12 -3.55
N VAL A 219 1.88 13.79 -3.58
CA VAL A 219 0.65 13.01 -3.74
C VAL A 219 0.38 12.29 -2.42
N GLU A 220 -0.76 12.54 -1.78
CA GLU A 220 -1.19 11.79 -0.59
C GLU A 220 -1.42 10.31 -0.98
N LEU A 221 -1.04 9.39 -0.10
CA LEU A 221 -1.09 7.95 -0.29
C LEU A 221 -1.51 7.25 1.01
N MET A 222 -2.81 7.11 1.18
CA MET A 222 -3.41 6.38 2.29
C MET A 222 -3.53 4.89 1.96
N GLN A 223 -3.39 4.02 2.97
CA GLN A 223 -3.57 2.58 2.79
C GLN A 223 -4.32 1.89 3.94
N TRP A 224 -5.47 1.30 3.62
CA TRP A 224 -6.07 0.30 4.48
C TRP A 224 -5.33 -1.04 4.34
N ARG A 225 -5.07 -1.69 5.48
CA ARG A 225 -4.24 -2.88 5.57
C ARG A 225 -4.97 -3.97 6.36
N GLY A 226 -5.27 -5.09 5.71
CA GLY A 226 -6.10 -6.16 6.26
C GLY A 226 -5.59 -6.74 7.58
N HIS A 227 -4.27 -6.83 7.77
CA HIS A 227 -3.68 -7.23 9.04
C HIS A 227 -3.25 -6.02 9.86
N ARG A 228 -2.51 -5.07 9.27
CA ARG A 228 -1.76 -4.07 10.05
C ARG A 228 -2.57 -2.90 10.57
N SER A 229 -3.75 -2.61 10.03
CA SER A 229 -4.54 -1.44 10.45
C SER A 229 -6.02 -1.76 10.69
N ASN A 230 -6.58 -2.70 9.92
CA ASN A 230 -7.99 -3.09 10.05
C ASN A 230 -8.42 -3.53 11.47
N PRO A 231 -7.65 -4.37 12.19
CA PRO A 231 -8.10 -4.88 13.50
C PRO A 231 -8.24 -3.79 14.57
N VAL A 232 -7.60 -2.64 14.37
CA VAL A 232 -7.71 -1.47 15.24
C VAL A 232 -8.50 -0.34 14.58
N GLY A 233 -9.22 -0.62 13.49
CA GLY A 233 -10.13 0.31 12.82
C GLY A 233 -9.46 1.56 12.28
N MET A 234 -8.24 1.46 11.75
CA MET A 234 -7.46 2.60 11.21
C MET A 234 -6.93 2.29 9.81
N ALA A 235 -6.31 3.28 9.17
CA ALA A 235 -5.46 3.10 7.99
C ALA A 235 -4.06 3.68 8.21
N ASP A 236 -3.12 3.27 7.36
CA ASP A 236 -1.78 3.84 7.26
C ASP A 236 -1.84 5.14 6.46
N ASP A 237 -1.09 6.14 6.91
CA ASP A 237 -1.09 7.49 6.34
C ASP A 237 0.29 7.90 5.85
N GLY A 238 0.33 8.57 4.72
CA GLY A 238 1.58 8.82 4.02
C GLY A 238 1.40 9.59 2.72
N TYR A 239 2.54 9.93 2.10
CA TYR A 239 2.55 10.61 0.81
C TYR A 239 3.75 10.16 -0.05
N VAL A 240 3.71 10.54 -1.32
CA VAL A 240 4.80 10.37 -2.28
C VAL A 240 5.33 11.75 -2.65
N LEU A 241 6.62 11.96 -2.37
CA LEU A 241 7.40 13.13 -2.82
C LEU A 241 8.72 12.64 -3.43
N ASP A 242 9.83 12.72 -2.72
CA ASP A 242 11.15 12.27 -3.14
C ASP A 242 11.38 10.79 -2.82
N TYR A 243 10.51 10.25 -1.98
CA TYR A 243 10.35 8.85 -1.61
C TYR A 243 8.88 8.59 -1.22
N ARG A 244 8.53 7.32 -0.93
CA ARG A 244 7.24 6.96 -0.32
C ARG A 244 7.39 7.12 1.18
N LEU A 245 6.88 8.23 1.70
CA LEU A 245 7.03 8.66 3.07
C LEU A 245 5.76 8.35 3.86
N VAL A 246 5.90 8.42 5.18
CA VAL A 246 4.79 8.36 6.14
C VAL A 246 4.62 9.74 6.75
N ASP A 247 3.42 10.01 7.21
CA ASP A 247 3.09 11.32 7.80
C ASP A 247 3.75 11.48 9.16
N ALA A 248 3.73 12.71 9.68
CA ALA A 248 4.34 13.02 10.96
C ALA A 248 3.66 12.25 12.11
N GLY A 249 4.47 11.70 13.01
CA GLY A 249 3.99 10.98 14.19
C GLY A 249 4.14 9.47 14.07
N LYS A 250 3.10 8.73 14.48
CA LYS A 250 3.12 7.26 14.56
C LYS A 250 1.82 6.68 14.04
N GLY A 251 1.95 5.73 13.11
CA GLY A 251 0.82 4.91 12.65
C GLY A 251 0.47 3.78 13.63
N PRO A 252 -0.55 2.95 13.30
CA PRO A 252 -1.19 2.03 14.23
C PRO A 252 -0.46 0.70 14.45
N PHE A 253 0.75 0.51 13.91
CA PHE A 253 1.46 -0.76 14.01
C PHE A 253 2.98 -0.59 14.11
N GLY A 254 3.61 -1.54 14.80
CA GLY A 254 5.05 -1.64 14.95
C GLY A 254 5.55 -3.08 14.83
N TRP A 255 6.86 -3.26 14.98
CA TRP A 255 7.46 -4.60 15.08
C TRP A 255 7.25 -5.17 16.49
N ASN A 256 6.65 -6.36 16.56
CA ASN A 256 6.59 -7.19 17.76
C ASN A 256 7.92 -7.94 18.01
N VAL A 257 9.01 -7.62 17.32
CA VAL A 257 10.25 -8.39 17.38
C VAL A 257 11.40 -7.45 17.68
N ASP A 258 12.26 -7.82 18.63
CA ASP A 258 13.59 -7.23 18.72
C ASP A 258 14.42 -7.74 17.53
N ARG A 259 14.79 -6.85 16.61
CA ARG A 259 15.48 -7.21 15.37
C ARG A 259 16.91 -7.70 15.56
N LYS A 260 17.51 -7.50 16.73
CA LYS A 260 18.87 -7.97 17.04
C LYS A 260 18.84 -9.39 17.57
N THR A 261 17.92 -9.69 18.48
CA THR A 261 17.82 -11.01 19.13
C THR A 261 16.79 -11.93 18.46
N MET A 262 15.99 -11.38 17.55
CA MET A 262 14.83 -12.05 16.92
C MET A 262 13.77 -12.53 17.91
N THR A 263 13.78 -11.99 19.15
CA THR A 263 12.83 -12.39 20.20
C THR A 263 11.54 -11.56 20.10
N PRO A 264 10.34 -12.19 20.22
CA PRO A 264 9.09 -11.45 20.32
C PRO A 264 9.04 -10.55 21.56
N LYS A 265 8.34 -9.42 21.45
CA LYS A 265 8.14 -8.46 22.56
C LYS A 265 6.84 -8.73 23.31
N PHE A 266 5.85 -9.26 22.60
CA PHE A 266 4.52 -9.59 23.09
C PHE A 266 4.09 -10.97 22.57
N MET A 267 3.21 -11.61 23.33
CA MET A 267 2.50 -12.83 22.99
C MET A 267 1.00 -12.64 23.21
N PHE A 268 0.17 -13.58 22.76
CA PHE A 268 -1.26 -13.53 23.06
C PHE A 268 -1.50 -13.71 24.56
N ASP A 269 -2.47 -12.98 25.10
CA ASP A 269 -2.94 -13.15 26.47
C ASP A 269 -3.84 -14.39 26.57
N PRO A 270 -3.39 -15.50 27.21
CA PRO A 270 -4.20 -16.70 27.33
C PRO A 270 -5.47 -16.47 28.15
N ALA A 271 -5.50 -15.48 29.04
CA ALA A 271 -6.69 -15.15 29.80
C ALA A 271 -7.78 -14.47 28.94
N LYS A 272 -7.40 -13.85 27.82
CA LYS A 272 -8.31 -13.17 26.89
C LYS A 272 -8.72 -14.04 25.72
N VAL A 273 -7.76 -14.71 25.09
CA VAL A 273 -7.97 -15.45 23.84
C VAL A 273 -7.70 -16.95 23.95
N GLY A 274 -7.44 -17.45 25.16
CA GLY A 274 -7.29 -18.88 25.45
C GLY A 274 -5.98 -19.52 24.97
N VAL A 275 -5.12 -18.76 24.31
CA VAL A 275 -3.84 -19.23 23.74
C VAL A 275 -2.74 -18.19 23.97
N LYS A 276 -1.49 -18.66 24.09
CA LYS A 276 -0.29 -17.80 24.10
C LYS A 276 0.32 -17.61 22.71
N ALA A 277 0.08 -18.58 21.81
CA ALA A 277 0.53 -18.63 20.43
C ALA A 277 -0.41 -19.52 19.62
N LEU A 278 -0.36 -19.37 18.30
CA LEU A 278 -1.08 -20.23 17.36
C LEU A 278 -0.22 -21.42 16.95
N ALA A 279 -0.85 -22.48 16.46
CA ALA A 279 -0.18 -23.40 15.55
C ALA A 279 -0.17 -22.82 14.12
N LEU A 280 0.80 -23.20 13.29
CA LEU A 280 0.83 -22.74 11.89
C LEU A 280 -0.45 -23.08 11.12
N ALA A 281 -1.06 -24.25 11.38
CA ALA A 281 -2.32 -24.66 10.76
C ALA A 281 -3.52 -23.79 11.15
N ASP A 282 -3.44 -23.07 12.26
CA ASP A 282 -4.47 -22.15 12.74
C ASP A 282 -4.33 -20.74 12.13
N VAL A 283 -3.22 -20.45 11.44
CA VAL A 283 -3.02 -19.15 10.78
C VAL A 283 -4.05 -18.97 9.66
N GLY A 284 -4.86 -17.91 9.77
CA GLY A 284 -5.94 -17.62 8.83
C GLY A 284 -7.27 -18.32 9.17
N ASN A 285 -7.35 -19.06 10.26
CA ASN A 285 -8.61 -19.56 10.80
C ASN A 285 -9.42 -18.39 11.40
N ALA A 286 -10.63 -18.14 10.87
CA ALA A 286 -11.48 -17.03 11.28
C ALA A 286 -11.91 -17.09 12.76
N SER A 287 -11.86 -18.26 13.40
CA SER A 287 -12.18 -18.45 14.83
C SER A 287 -10.99 -18.17 15.77
N LYS A 288 -9.80 -17.87 15.22
CA LYS A 288 -8.56 -17.67 15.96
C LYS A 288 -8.13 -16.21 15.89
N PRO A 289 -7.45 -15.67 16.92
CA PRO A 289 -6.91 -14.33 16.85
C PRO A 289 -5.84 -14.27 15.76
N HIS A 290 -5.91 -13.30 14.86
CA HIS A 290 -4.95 -13.16 13.76
C HIS A 290 -3.92 -12.05 13.99
N ALA A 291 -4.20 -11.11 14.90
CA ALA A 291 -3.35 -9.95 15.21
C ALA A 291 -3.16 -9.78 16.72
N LEU A 292 -1.98 -9.31 17.12
CA LEU A 292 -1.69 -8.86 18.49
C LEU A 292 -2.06 -7.38 18.62
N ILE A 293 -3.04 -7.08 19.47
CA ILE A 293 -3.52 -5.74 19.78
C ILE A 293 -3.15 -5.44 21.22
N ARG A 294 -2.27 -4.45 21.41
CA ARG A 294 -1.66 -4.14 22.71
C ARG A 294 -2.68 -3.86 23.80
N GLU A 295 -3.76 -3.16 23.47
CA GLU A 295 -4.79 -2.76 24.44
C GLU A 295 -5.83 -3.86 24.74
N ASP A 296 -5.81 -4.97 24.01
CA ASP A 296 -6.92 -5.94 24.03
C ASP A 296 -6.46 -7.37 24.36
N ASN A 297 -5.57 -7.94 23.53
CA ASN A 297 -5.32 -9.38 23.52
C ASN A 297 -3.82 -9.76 23.66
N ALA A 298 -2.97 -8.80 23.98
CA ALA A 298 -1.52 -8.99 24.04
C ALA A 298 -0.96 -8.74 25.45
N VAL A 299 -0.02 -9.58 25.86
CA VAL A 299 0.81 -9.40 27.07
C VAL A 299 2.29 -9.44 26.71
N ALA A 300 3.14 -8.93 27.59
CA ALA A 300 4.59 -9.00 27.40
C ALA A 300 5.04 -10.46 27.16
N TYR A 301 6.00 -10.63 26.25
CA TYR A 301 6.55 -11.94 25.96
C TYR A 301 7.24 -12.54 27.19
N ASP A 302 6.83 -13.75 27.56
CA ASP A 302 7.45 -14.52 28.65
C ASP A 302 8.34 -15.63 28.06
N PRO A 303 9.68 -15.57 28.22
CA PRO A 303 10.57 -16.64 27.76
C PRO A 303 10.34 -17.98 28.49
N ALA A 304 9.77 -17.96 29.70
CA ALA A 304 9.47 -19.13 30.51
C ALA A 304 8.07 -19.72 30.23
N ALA A 305 7.33 -19.20 29.24
CA ALA A 305 5.98 -19.65 28.92
C ALA A 305 5.89 -21.11 28.40
N GLY A 306 7.01 -21.83 28.26
CA GLY A 306 7.06 -23.22 27.80
C GLY A 306 6.81 -23.35 26.29
N TRP A 307 7.56 -22.59 25.49
CA TRP A 307 7.47 -22.55 24.03
C TRP A 307 7.75 -23.92 23.39
N LYS A 308 6.96 -24.26 22.38
CA LYS A 308 7.06 -25.51 21.64
C LYS A 308 7.42 -25.23 20.20
N LYS A 309 8.19 -26.13 19.59
CA LYS A 309 8.46 -26.08 18.16
C LYS A 309 7.14 -26.00 17.39
N GLY A 310 7.01 -25.00 16.52
CA GLY A 310 5.80 -24.73 15.74
C GLY A 310 4.83 -23.72 16.38
N ASP A 311 5.12 -23.19 17.57
CA ASP A 311 4.39 -22.05 18.11
C ASP A 311 4.60 -20.82 17.21
N VAL A 312 3.51 -20.13 16.87
CA VAL A 312 3.48 -19.00 15.94
C VAL A 312 2.91 -17.75 16.61
N LEU A 313 3.57 -16.62 16.39
CA LEU A 313 3.14 -15.30 16.84
C LEU A 313 3.13 -14.30 15.68
N PRO A 314 2.19 -13.35 15.64
CA PRO A 314 2.29 -12.19 14.76
C PRO A 314 3.59 -11.41 15.03
N GLY A 315 4.36 -11.12 13.98
CA GLY A 315 5.56 -10.28 14.08
C GLY A 315 5.24 -8.78 14.10
N ARG A 316 3.96 -8.41 13.99
CA ARG A 316 3.46 -7.05 14.19
C ARG A 316 2.69 -6.95 15.49
N LEU A 317 2.86 -5.81 16.16
CA LEU A 317 2.02 -5.37 17.26
C LEU A 317 1.20 -4.19 16.75
N LEU A 318 -0.11 -4.23 16.99
CA LEU A 318 -1.04 -3.18 16.65
C LEU A 318 -1.42 -2.40 17.90
N SER A 319 -1.61 -1.10 17.76
CA SER A 319 -1.92 -0.20 18.86
C SER A 319 -2.56 1.06 18.33
N ARG A 320 -3.85 1.24 18.60
CA ARG A 320 -4.53 2.51 18.34
C ARG A 320 -4.05 3.59 19.30
N ALA A 321 -3.81 3.23 20.56
CA ALA A 321 -3.45 4.19 21.59
C ALA A 321 -2.03 4.75 21.43
N ASP A 322 -1.14 4.07 20.69
CA ASP A 322 0.18 4.62 20.33
C ASP A 322 0.19 5.45 19.05
N ALA A 323 -0.92 5.46 18.29
CA ALA A 323 -1.03 6.26 17.09
C ALA A 323 -1.16 7.75 17.45
N SER A 324 -0.49 8.62 16.70
CA SER A 324 -0.41 10.05 17.01
C SER A 324 0.06 10.88 15.82
N GLY A 325 -0.20 12.19 15.84
CA GLY A 325 0.16 13.10 14.75
C GLY A 325 -0.73 12.91 13.52
N SER A 326 -0.31 13.48 12.38
CA SER A 326 -1.01 13.33 11.10
C SER A 326 -1.03 11.87 10.63
N ALA A 327 -0.03 11.07 11.01
CA ALA A 327 -0.01 9.62 10.75
C ALA A 327 -1.17 8.82 11.38
N ALA A 328 -2.04 9.47 12.16
CA ALA A 328 -3.22 8.90 12.78
C ALA A 328 -4.54 9.54 12.30
N ASP A 329 -4.55 10.40 11.28
CA ASP A 329 -5.75 11.10 10.82
C ASP A 329 -6.82 10.15 10.28
N ASN A 330 -6.41 9.06 9.64
CA ASN A 330 -7.29 7.99 9.21
C ASN A 330 -7.69 7.03 10.36
N ALA A 331 -8.37 7.59 11.37
CA ALA A 331 -8.72 6.94 12.63
C ALA A 331 -10.02 6.09 12.61
N ASP A 332 -10.85 6.21 11.57
CA ASP A 332 -12.08 5.43 11.40
C ASP A 332 -12.16 4.80 10.01
N VAL A 333 -11.43 3.69 9.86
CA VAL A 333 -11.40 2.89 8.63
C VAL A 333 -11.57 1.42 8.98
N ARG A 334 -12.63 0.80 8.45
CA ARG A 334 -13.04 -0.56 8.82
C ARG A 334 -13.33 -1.38 7.59
N GLY A 335 -12.78 -2.58 7.56
CA GLY A 335 -12.98 -3.58 6.52
C GLY A 335 -13.65 -4.81 7.11
N GLU A 336 -14.73 -5.22 6.47
CA GLU A 336 -15.42 -6.48 6.74
C GLU A 336 -15.30 -7.40 5.53
N TRP A 337 -14.98 -8.67 5.77
CA TRP A 337 -14.93 -9.68 4.73
C TRP A 337 -16.08 -10.67 4.93
N ALA A 338 -16.92 -10.80 3.90
CA ALA A 338 -18.02 -11.76 3.87
C ALA A 338 -18.21 -12.26 2.44
N ASP A 339 -18.54 -13.54 2.28
CA ASP A 339 -18.86 -14.18 1.00
C ASP A 339 -17.85 -13.88 -0.12
N GLY A 340 -16.55 -13.97 0.21
CA GLY A 340 -15.48 -13.73 -0.75
C GLY A 340 -15.31 -12.27 -1.16
N GLN A 341 -15.83 -11.31 -0.40
CA GLN A 341 -15.76 -9.88 -0.73
C GLN A 341 -15.32 -9.07 0.48
N TRP A 342 -14.39 -8.14 0.24
CA TRP A 342 -14.15 -7.06 1.17
C TRP A 342 -15.16 -5.93 0.97
N THR A 343 -15.61 -5.35 2.07
CA THR A 343 -16.27 -4.05 2.15
C THR A 343 -15.47 -3.17 3.09
N VAL A 344 -14.84 -2.12 2.59
CA VAL A 344 -14.07 -1.15 3.39
C VAL A 344 -14.83 0.16 3.45
N LEU A 345 -15.15 0.60 4.66
CA LEU A 345 -15.69 1.93 4.97
C LEU A 345 -14.56 2.80 5.51
N TRP A 346 -14.46 4.01 4.96
CA TRP A 346 -13.38 4.93 5.25
C TRP A 346 -13.97 6.31 5.54
N THR A 347 -13.78 6.80 6.75
CA THR A 347 -14.09 8.17 7.13
C THR A 347 -12.78 8.96 7.14
N ARG A 348 -12.71 10.03 6.35
CA ARG A 348 -11.58 10.95 6.29
C ARG A 348 -12.11 12.36 6.48
N LYS A 349 -11.47 13.19 7.31
CA LYS A 349 -11.82 14.61 7.36
C LYS A 349 -11.62 15.24 5.97
N LEU A 350 -12.45 16.22 5.62
CA LEU A 350 -12.22 17.02 4.41
C LEU A 350 -10.92 17.81 4.55
N ASP A 351 -10.72 18.47 5.69
CA ASP A 351 -9.47 19.12 6.08
C ASP A 351 -8.93 18.46 7.36
N THR A 352 -7.75 17.84 7.28
CA THR A 352 -7.10 17.20 8.44
C THR A 352 -6.43 18.22 9.35
N GLY A 353 -6.16 19.43 8.85
CA GLY A 353 -5.34 20.45 9.51
C GLY A 353 -3.83 20.25 9.30
N HIS A 354 -3.42 19.26 8.52
CA HIS A 354 -2.01 18.90 8.30
C HIS A 354 -1.61 19.05 6.82
N ALA A 355 -1.67 20.27 6.30
CA ALA A 355 -1.40 20.56 4.88
C ALA A 355 0.04 20.24 4.40
N ASP A 356 0.96 19.94 5.31
CA ASP A 356 2.33 19.54 4.99
C ASP A 356 2.41 18.11 4.43
N ASP A 357 1.45 17.24 4.76
CA ASP A 357 1.42 15.83 4.34
C ASP A 357 0.06 15.37 3.79
N ASP A 358 -1.02 16.13 4.02
CA ASP A 358 -2.37 15.84 3.50
C ASP A 358 -2.92 16.87 2.51
N LYS A 359 -3.89 16.41 1.70
CA LYS A 359 -4.67 17.24 0.79
C LYS A 359 -5.96 17.72 1.45
N ALA A 360 -6.06 19.02 1.71
CA ALA A 360 -7.35 19.60 2.09
C ALA A 360 -8.36 19.46 0.93
N LEU A 361 -9.52 18.89 1.23
CA LEU A 361 -10.67 18.73 0.35
C LEU A 361 -11.75 19.74 0.73
N LYS A 362 -12.59 20.13 -0.23
CA LYS A 362 -13.68 21.08 0.02
C LYS A 362 -14.92 20.71 -0.80
N PRO A 363 -16.14 20.90 -0.27
CA PRO A 363 -17.36 20.81 -1.07
C PRO A 363 -17.27 21.71 -2.31
N GLY A 364 -17.80 21.22 -3.43
CA GLY A 364 -17.66 21.81 -4.76
C GLY A 364 -16.31 21.59 -5.44
N GLY A 365 -15.31 21.02 -4.75
CA GLY A 365 -13.98 20.74 -5.29
C GLY A 365 -13.91 19.45 -6.11
N VAL A 366 -12.93 19.37 -7.01
CA VAL A 366 -12.55 18.15 -7.73
C VAL A 366 -11.06 17.89 -7.51
N VAL A 367 -10.71 16.66 -7.17
CA VAL A 367 -9.32 16.20 -7.01
C VAL A 367 -9.03 15.01 -7.92
N ASN A 368 -7.76 14.80 -8.23
CA ASN A 368 -7.30 13.62 -8.96
C ASN A 368 -7.12 12.47 -7.97
N VAL A 369 -7.58 11.27 -8.33
CA VAL A 369 -7.45 10.08 -7.49
C VAL A 369 -6.95 8.87 -8.27
N GLY A 370 -6.30 7.96 -7.55
CA GLY A 370 -5.91 6.65 -8.06
C GLY A 370 -6.14 5.57 -7.00
N PHE A 371 -6.59 4.39 -7.44
CA PHE A 371 -6.84 3.26 -6.54
C PHE A 371 -5.90 2.10 -6.83
N ALA A 372 -5.55 1.38 -5.78
CA ALA A 372 -4.81 0.12 -5.91
C ALA A 372 -5.31 -0.93 -4.91
N VAL A 373 -5.36 -2.18 -5.36
CA VAL A 373 -5.67 -3.33 -4.51
C VAL A 373 -4.56 -4.36 -4.58
N HIS A 374 -4.00 -4.69 -3.41
CA HIS A 374 -3.23 -5.92 -3.22
C HIS A 374 -4.20 -6.97 -2.69
N ASP A 375 -4.31 -8.07 -3.41
CA ASP A 375 -5.10 -9.25 -3.06
C ASP A 375 -4.29 -10.47 -3.52
N ASP A 376 -4.49 -11.62 -2.89
CA ASP A 376 -3.84 -12.89 -3.18
C ASP A 376 -2.41 -13.02 -2.61
N ASN A 377 -2.22 -12.62 -1.34
CA ASN A 377 -0.94 -12.65 -0.62
C ASN A 377 0.22 -12.00 -1.41
N VAL A 378 -0.03 -10.87 -2.05
CA VAL A 378 0.95 -10.17 -2.90
C VAL A 378 1.39 -8.84 -2.28
N THR A 379 2.51 -8.31 -2.75
CA THR A 379 2.99 -6.99 -2.34
C THR A 379 3.63 -6.24 -3.50
N THR A 380 4.24 -5.09 -3.20
CA THR A 380 4.99 -4.26 -4.14
C THR A 380 4.26 -4.08 -5.46
N ARG A 381 4.87 -4.40 -6.60
CA ARG A 381 4.29 -4.20 -7.94
C ARG A 381 3.18 -5.18 -8.31
N PHE A 382 2.97 -6.24 -7.53
CA PHE A 382 2.08 -7.34 -7.90
C PHE A 382 0.59 -7.06 -7.57
N HIS A 383 0.11 -5.85 -7.84
CA HIS A 383 -1.23 -5.37 -7.48
C HIS A 383 -2.05 -4.96 -8.71
N HIS A 384 -3.32 -4.64 -8.48
CA HIS A 384 -4.19 -4.04 -9.48
C HIS A 384 -4.27 -2.54 -9.26
N VAL A 385 -4.23 -1.74 -10.33
CA VAL A 385 -4.30 -0.27 -10.31
C VAL A 385 -5.42 0.24 -11.20
N SER A 386 -5.95 1.42 -10.89
CA SER A 386 -6.81 2.16 -11.82
C SER A 386 -5.97 2.98 -12.80
N PHE A 387 -6.55 3.30 -13.96
CA PHE A 387 -6.15 4.52 -14.67
C PHE A 387 -6.47 5.78 -13.85
N PRO A 388 -5.98 6.97 -14.25
CA PRO A 388 -6.28 8.23 -13.54
C PRO A 388 -7.79 8.50 -13.49
N LEU A 389 -8.28 8.92 -12.33
CA LEU A 389 -9.69 9.24 -12.09
C LEU A 389 -9.81 10.60 -11.41
N THR A 390 -11.03 11.13 -11.36
CA THR A 390 -11.36 12.33 -10.58
C THR A 390 -12.42 12.04 -9.53
N LEU A 391 -12.28 12.65 -8.34
CA LEU A 391 -13.27 12.62 -7.27
C LEU A 391 -13.82 14.04 -7.06
N GLY A 392 -15.13 14.19 -7.21
CA GLY A 392 -15.86 15.42 -6.94
C GLY A 392 -16.51 15.40 -5.57
N ILE A 393 -16.31 16.46 -4.78
CA ILE A 393 -16.96 16.63 -3.48
C ILE A 393 -18.27 17.39 -3.69
N GLY A 394 -19.42 16.69 -3.75
CA GLY A 394 -20.71 17.30 -4.09
C GLY A 394 -20.80 17.90 -5.50
N THR A 395 -19.88 17.54 -6.40
CA THR A 395 -19.82 18.04 -7.78
C THR A 395 -19.49 16.94 -8.78
N LYS A 396 -19.75 17.18 -10.07
CA LYS A 396 -19.59 16.17 -11.13
C LYS A 396 -18.11 15.87 -11.39
N ALA A 397 -17.77 14.59 -11.36
CA ALA A 397 -16.45 14.03 -11.67
C ALA A 397 -16.61 12.56 -12.11
N THR A 398 -15.52 11.82 -12.31
CA THR A 398 -15.57 10.38 -12.59
C THR A 398 -16.25 9.62 -11.44
N ILE A 399 -15.94 10.01 -10.21
CA ILE A 399 -16.65 9.60 -8.99
C ILE A 399 -17.14 10.86 -8.31
N SER A 400 -18.44 10.94 -8.02
CA SER A 400 -19.02 12.06 -7.29
C SER A 400 -19.51 11.58 -5.94
N SER A 401 -19.13 12.31 -4.89
CA SER A 401 -19.75 12.13 -3.58
C SER A 401 -21.12 12.79 -3.54
N VAL A 402 -22.04 12.13 -2.83
CA VAL A 402 -23.35 12.71 -2.48
C VAL A 402 -23.25 13.48 -1.17
N ALA A 403 -23.97 14.58 -1.02
CA ALA A 403 -24.07 15.26 0.27
C ALA A 403 -24.98 14.42 1.21
N LEU A 404 -24.58 14.30 2.47
CA LEU A 404 -25.41 13.77 3.55
C LEU A 404 -26.10 14.95 4.25
N GLU A 405 -27.35 14.73 4.66
CA GLU A 405 -28.16 15.71 5.38
C GLU A 405 -27.81 15.80 6.87
#